data_AF-A0A848KP94-F1
#
_entry.id   AF-A0A848KP94-F1
#
_cell.length_a   1.000
_cell.length_b   1.000
_cell.length_c   1.000
_cell.angle_alpha   90.00
_cell.angle_beta   90.00
_cell.angle_gamma   90.00
#
_symmetry.space_group_name_H-M   'P 1'
#
loop_
_entity.id
_entity.type
_entity.pdbx_description
1 polymer ?
#
loop_
_entity_poly.entity_id
_entity_poly.type
_entity_poly.pdbx_seq_one_letter_code
_entity_poly.pdbx_strand_id
1 'polypeptide(L)'
;MTLAIVQSQSESLSQAVGRNVRGLLGEQRISQTVFARMVDTNIASLSRRLNGLYPINCDELEQYARALGVTVERLMQGSAW
;
A
#
# COMPACT_ATOMS: atom_id res chain seq x y z
N MET A 1 12.05 19.76 34.72
CA MET A 1 10.74 19.68 34.02
C MET A 1 11.00 19.08 32.66
N THR A 2 10.85 17.76 32.53
CA THR A 2 11.21 17.01 31.31
C THR A 2 9.98 16.91 30.43
N LEU A 3 10.02 17.56 29.26
CA LEU A 3 8.97 17.45 28.25
C LEU A 3 9.08 16.07 27.59
N ALA A 4 8.14 15.18 27.90
CA ALA A 4 7.95 13.95 27.14
C ALA A 4 7.34 14.33 25.79
N ILE A 5 8.15 14.28 24.72
CA ILE A 5 7.64 14.38 23.36
C ILE A 5 6.86 13.10 23.09
N VAL A 6 5.53 13.19 23.16
CA VAL A 6 4.62 12.14 22.66
C VAL A 6 4.83 12.08 21.16
N GLN A 7 5.69 11.17 20.70
CA GLN A 7 5.72 10.79 19.30
C GLN A 7 4.42 10.05 19.01
N SER A 8 3.40 10.78 18.55
CA SER A 8 2.31 10.20 17.78
C SER A 8 2.98 9.52 16.59
N GLN A 9 3.10 8.18 16.60
CA GLN A 9 3.66 7.43 15.48
C GLN A 9 2.77 7.69 14.26
N SER A 10 3.14 8.65 13.44
CA SER A 10 2.54 8.88 12.13
C SER A 10 2.75 7.63 11.30
N GLU A 11 1.66 7.13 10.71
CA GLU A 11 1.67 6.01 9.77
C GLU A 11 2.80 6.19 8.74
N SER A 12 3.58 5.15 8.49
CA SER A 12 4.64 5.21 7.47
C SER A 12 4.03 5.32 6.08
N LEU A 13 4.76 5.90 5.12
CA LEU A 13 4.30 5.98 3.73
C LEU A 13 3.92 4.60 3.17
N SER A 14 4.69 3.56 3.49
CA SER A 14 4.40 2.19 3.07
C SER A 14 3.11 1.65 3.68
N GLN A 15 2.81 1.97 4.94
CA GLN A 15 1.53 1.62 5.56
C GLN A 15 0.36 2.35 4.90
N ALA A 16 0.51 3.65 4.63
CA ALA A 16 -0.51 4.47 3.96
C ALA A 16 -0.81 3.95 2.55
N VAL A 17 0.23 3.70 1.74
CA VAL A 17 0.10 3.08 0.41
C VAL A 17 -0.55 1.70 0.51
N GLY A 18 -0.10 0.86 1.45
CA GLY A 18 -0.65 -0.47 1.66
C GLY A 18 -2.13 -0.47 2.06
N ARG A 19 -2.58 0.52 2.84
CA ARG A 19 -4.00 0.77 3.11
C ARG A 19 -4.75 1.16 1.84
N ASN A 20 -4.21 2.09 1.05
CA ASN A 20 -4.86 2.59 -0.16
C ASN A 20 -5.01 1.47 -1.22
N VAL A 21 -3.98 0.66 -1.42
CA VAL A 21 -4.03 -0.53 -2.29
C VAL A 21 -5.13 -1.49 -1.84
N ARG A 22 -5.22 -1.79 -0.54
CA ARG A 22 -6.29 -2.66 -0.01
C ARG A 22 -7.69 -2.09 -0.22
N GLY A 23 -7.85 -0.77 -0.10
CA GLY A 23 -9.10 -0.07 -0.43
C GLY A 23 -9.51 -0.31 -1.88
N LEU A 24 -8.59 -0.07 -2.82
CA LEU A 24 -8.83 -0.29 -4.26
C LEU A 24 -9.14 -1.74 -4.59
N LEU A 25 -8.45 -2.69 -3.95
CA LEU A 25 -8.75 -4.12 -4.09
C LEU A 25 -10.20 -4.43 -3.69
N GLY A 26 -10.67 -3.84 -2.59
CA GLY A 26 -12.06 -3.95 -2.15
C GLY A 26 -13.05 -3.34 -3.14
N GLU A 27 -12.79 -2.12 -3.60
CA GLU A 27 -13.61 -1.40 -4.58
C GLU A 27 -13.75 -2.17 -5.90
N GLN A 28 -12.65 -2.74 -6.39
CA GLN A 28 -12.60 -3.49 -7.66
C GLN A 28 -12.96 -4.98 -7.50
N ARG A 29 -13.26 -5.45 -6.27
CA ARG A 29 -13.52 -6.85 -5.94
C ARG A 29 -12.39 -7.80 -6.36
N ILE A 30 -11.14 -7.35 -6.24
CA ILE A 30 -9.94 -8.13 -6.53
C ILE A 30 -9.40 -8.71 -5.22
N SER A 31 -9.19 -10.02 -5.15
CA SER A 31 -8.55 -10.64 -3.98
C SER A 31 -7.04 -10.37 -3.97
N GLN A 32 -6.42 -10.31 -2.78
CA GLN A 32 -4.96 -10.16 -2.69
C GLN A 32 -4.20 -11.28 -3.40
N THR A 33 -4.73 -12.51 -3.44
CA THR A 33 -4.13 -13.63 -4.17
C THR A 33 -4.12 -13.40 -5.68
N VAL A 34 -5.22 -12.86 -6.23
CA VAL A 34 -5.29 -12.49 -7.64
C VAL A 34 -4.33 -11.34 -7.93
N PHE A 35 -4.33 -10.31 -7.08
CA PHE A 35 -3.44 -9.18 -7.24
C PHE A 35 -1.95 -9.58 -7.18
N ALA A 36 -1.58 -10.49 -6.27
CA ALA A 36 -0.22 -11.03 -6.20
C ALA A 36 0.21 -11.68 -7.52
N ARG A 37 -0.70 -12.40 -8.19
CA ARG A 37 -0.44 -12.98 -9.53
C ARG A 37 -0.32 -11.91 -10.60
N MET A 38 -1.12 -10.85 -10.54
CA MET A 38 -1.06 -9.75 -11.53
C MET A 38 0.27 -8.99 -11.49
N VAL A 39 0.90 -8.92 -10.32
CA VAL A 39 2.18 -8.21 -10.10
C VAL A 39 3.38 -9.17 -10.01
N ASP A 40 3.19 -10.42 -10.44
CA ASP A 40 4.22 -11.46 -10.47
C ASP A 40 4.97 -11.65 -9.14
N THR A 41 4.21 -11.76 -8.05
CA THR A 41 4.76 -11.99 -6.72
C THR A 41 3.97 -13.04 -5.95
N ASN A 42 4.53 -13.49 -4.82
CA ASN A 42 3.82 -14.40 -3.93
C ASN A 42 3.00 -13.63 -2.88
N ILE A 43 1.90 -14.24 -2.44
CA ILE A 43 0.93 -13.63 -1.51
C ILE A 43 1.55 -13.21 -0.17
N ALA A 44 2.52 -13.96 0.35
CA ALA A 44 3.17 -13.63 1.61
C ALA A 44 4.05 -12.37 1.47
N SER A 45 4.82 -12.28 0.39
CA SER A 45 5.67 -11.13 0.04
C SER A 45 4.83 -9.86 -0.15
N LEU A 46 3.72 -9.97 -0.88
CA LEU A 46 2.76 -8.88 -1.06
C LEU A 46 2.15 -8.45 0.28
N SER A 47 1.64 -9.40 1.06
CA SER A 47 0.99 -9.11 2.34
C SER A 47 1.92 -8.37 3.31
N ARG A 48 3.19 -8.78 3.40
CA ARG A 48 4.15 -8.09 4.27
C ARG A 48 4.41 -6.64 3.81
N ARG A 49 4.43 -6.36 2.50
CA ARG A 49 4.53 -4.99 1.96
C ARG A 49 3.28 -4.16 2.21
N LEU A 50 2.09 -4.71 1.95
CA LEU A 50 0.82 -4.00 2.15
C LEU A 50 0.50 -3.71 3.62
N ASN A 51 1.14 -4.44 4.55
CA ASN A 51 1.10 -4.17 5.98
C ASN A 51 2.25 -3.25 6.46
N GLY A 52 3.13 -2.81 5.55
CA GLY A 52 4.26 -1.93 5.86
C GLY A 52 5.43 -2.59 6.60
N LEU A 53 5.49 -3.93 6.65
CA LEU A 53 6.63 -4.65 7.23
C LEU A 53 7.86 -4.59 6.33
N TYR A 54 7.65 -4.46 5.02
CA TYR A 54 8.69 -4.24 4.02
C TYR A 54 8.35 -2.97 3.25
N PRO A 55 9.35 -2.13 2.96
CA PRO A 55 9.14 -0.92 2.18
C PRO A 55 8.67 -1.28 0.75
N ILE A 56 7.80 -0.44 0.20
CA ILE A 56 7.41 -0.47 -1.21
C ILE A 56 8.31 0.50 -1.96
N ASN A 57 8.99 0.02 -3.01
CA ASN A 57 9.84 0.87 -3.84
C ASN A 57 9.06 1.50 -5.01
N CYS A 58 9.71 2.37 -5.78
CA CYS A 58 9.05 3.08 -6.90
C CYS A 58 8.60 2.13 -8.02
N ASP A 59 9.41 1.13 -8.37
CA ASP A 59 9.07 0.16 -9.41
C ASP A 59 7.84 -0.68 -9.03
N GLU A 60 7.78 -1.12 -7.77
CA GLU A 60 6.62 -1.82 -7.21
C GLU A 60 5.38 -0.92 -7.21
N LEU A 61 5.54 0.36 -6.87
CA LEU A 61 4.44 1.31 -6.85
C LEU A 61 3.85 1.54 -8.25
N GLU A 62 4.70 1.69 -9.26
CA GLU A 62 4.28 1.78 -10.67
C GLU A 62 3.61 0.49 -11.15
N GLN A 63 4.17 -0.67 -10.78
CA GLN A 63 3.59 -1.97 -11.11
C GLN A 63 2.20 -2.14 -10.50
N TYR A 64 2.03 -1.76 -9.23
CA TYR A 64 0.74 -1.81 -8.54
C TYR A 64 -0.28 -0.88 -9.19
N ALA A 65 0.13 0.35 -9.52
CA ALA A 65 -0.71 1.34 -10.19
C ALA A 65 -1.20 0.81 -11.55
N ARG A 66 -0.29 0.26 -12.35
CA ARG A 66 -0.60 -0.35 -13.65
C ARG A 66 -1.56 -1.53 -13.50
N ALA A 67 -1.31 -2.43 -12.56
CA ALA A 67 -2.14 -3.61 -12.33
C ALA A 67 -3.57 -3.25 -11.87
N LEU A 68 -3.72 -2.17 -11.11
CA LEU A 68 -5.02 -1.68 -10.62
C LEU A 68 -5.69 -0.69 -11.58
N GLY A 69 -5.04 -0.30 -12.68
CA GLY A 69 -5.56 0.68 -13.63
C GLY A 69 -5.71 2.09 -13.04
N VAL A 70 -4.83 2.48 -12.10
CA VAL A 70 -4.83 3.81 -11.46
C VAL A 70 -3.47 4.49 -11.62
N THR A 71 -3.36 5.76 -11.23
CA THR A 71 -2.08 6.47 -11.20
C THR A 71 -1.31 6.23 -9.89
N VAL A 72 -0.02 6.50 -9.89
CA VAL A 72 0.83 6.39 -8.69
C VAL A 72 0.38 7.39 -7.61
N GLU A 73 -0.01 8.59 -8.00
CA GLU A 73 -0.54 9.62 -7.09
C GLU A 73 -1.77 9.12 -6.35
N ARG A 74 -2.65 8.37 -7.03
CA ARG A 74 -3.82 7.76 -6.39
C ARG A 74 -3.43 6.77 -5.29
N LEU A 75 -2.37 5.99 -5.50
CA LEU A 75 -1.86 5.07 -4.47
C LEU A 75 -1.24 5.81 -3.28
N MET A 76 -0.60 6.96 -3.51
CA MET A 76 0.05 7.74 -2.46
C MET A 76 -0.93 8.56 -1.62
N GLN A 77 -1.93 9.18 -2.26
CA GLN A 77 -2.87 10.10 -1.60
C GLN A 77 -4.12 9.39 -1.06
N GLY A 78 -4.45 8.22 -1.62
CA GLY A 78 -5.67 7.49 -1.27
C GLY A 78 -6.94 8.15 -1.78
N SER A 79 -8.09 7.66 -1.31
CA SER A 79 -9.39 8.26 -1.59
C SER A 79 -9.53 9.56 -0.80
N ALA A 80 -9.47 10.70 -1.48
CA ALA A 80 -10.17 11.90 -0.99
C ALA A 80 -11.66 11.54 -0.97
N TRP A 81 -12.22 11.39 0.22
CA TRP A 81 -13.66 11.30 0.42
C TRP A 81 -14.25 12.71 0.31
#